data_AF-A0A972ZNA9-F1
#
_entry.id   AF-A0A972ZNA9-F1
#
_cell.length_a   1.000
_cell.length_b   1.000
_cell.length_c   1.000
_cell.angle_alpha   90.00
_cell.angle_beta   90.00
_cell.angle_gamma   90.00
#
_symmetry.space_group_name_H-M   'P 1'
#
loop_
_entity.id
_entity.type
_entity.pdbx_description
1 polymer ?
#
loop_
_entity_poly.entity_id
_entity_poly.type
_entity_poly.pdbx_seq_one_letter_code
_entity_poly.pdbx_strand_id
1 'polypeptide(L)' 'MAVIEVGAQAPAFEMTNQDGKAVTLGDFAGRYVLMWWYPKADTPG' A
#
# COMPACT_ATOMS: atom_id res chain seq x y z
N MET A 1 12.69 1.73 -12.76
CA MET A 1 11.57 2.09 -11.86
C MET A 1 12.02 3.27 -11.03
N ALA A 2 11.15 4.25 -10.78
CA ALA A 2 11.52 5.41 -9.97
C ALA A 2 11.57 5.01 -8.49
N VAL A 3 12.63 5.43 -7.79
CA VAL A 3 12.71 5.36 -6.33
C VAL A 3 11.77 6.44 -5.76
N ILE A 4 11.02 6.11 -4.73
CA ILE A 4 10.17 7.09 -4.04
C ILE A 4 11.06 7.91 -3.10
N GLU A 5 11.13 9.21 -3.33
CA GLU A 5 11.90 10.14 -2.51
C GLU A 5 11.07 10.64 -1.32
N VAL A 6 11.77 10.99 -0.23
CA VAL A 6 11.13 11.56 0.96
C VAL A 6 10.47 12.90 0.61
N GLY A 7 9.21 13.06 1.03
CA GLY A 7 8.42 14.26 0.76
C GLY A 7 7.72 14.26 -0.61
N ALA A 8 7.99 13.26 -1.46
CA ALA A 8 7.21 13.07 -2.68
C ALA A 8 5.77 12.69 -2.33
N GLN A 9 4.82 13.16 -3.14
CA GLN A 9 3.44 12.72 -3.03
C GLN A 9 3.35 11.21 -3.30
N ALA A 10 2.62 10.49 -2.44
CA ALA A 10 2.42 9.06 -2.62
C ALA A 10 1.74 8.77 -3.98
N PRO A 11 2.27 7.81 -4.77
CA PRO A 11 1.62 7.39 -6.01
C PRO A 11 0.22 6.84 -5.74
N ALA A 12 -0.70 7.04 -6.69
CA ALA A 12 -1.97 6.35 -6.65
C ALA A 12 -1.76 4.83 -6.72
N PHE A 13 -2.52 4.09 -5.91
CA PHE A 13 -2.60 2.64 -6.00
C PHE A 13 -4.06 2.20 -6.04
N GLU A 14 -4.27 1.04 -6.64
CA GLU A 14 -5.48 0.26 -6.53
C GLU A 14 -5.07 -1.21 -6.40
N MET A 15 -5.55 -1.87 -5.34
CA MET A 15 -5.19 -3.26 -5.04
C MET A 15 -6.41 -4.01 -4.54
N THR A 16 -6.51 -5.29 -4.87
CA THR A 16 -7.49 -6.19 -4.26
C THR A 16 -6.99 -6.63 -2.90
N ASN A 17 -7.81 -6.42 -1.86
CA ASN A 17 -7.50 -6.87 -0.50
C ASN A 17 -7.84 -8.36 -0.29
N GLN A 18 -7.60 -8.87 0.92
CA GLN A 18 -7.86 -10.26 1.29
C GLN A 18 -9.34 -10.69 1.19
N ASP A 19 -10.26 -9.72 1.20
CA ASP A 19 -11.71 -9.96 1.09
C ASP A 19 -12.20 -9.87 -0.37
N GLY A 20 -11.28 -9.71 -1.35
CA GLY A 20 -11.63 -9.54 -2.76
C GLY A 20 -12.11 -8.13 -3.12
N LYS A 21 -11.99 -7.15 -2.23
CA LYS A 21 -12.43 -5.77 -2.47
C LYS A 21 -11.29 -4.93 -3.04
N ALA A 22 -11.61 -4.10 -4.03
CA ALA A 22 -10.70 -3.06 -4.48
C ALA A 22 -10.51 -2.00 -3.38
N VAL A 23 -9.27 -1.61 -3.16
CA VAL A 23 -8.87 -0.57 -2.20
C VAL A 23 -7.92 0.37 -2.92
N THR A 24 -8.15 1.67 -2.76
CA THR A 24 -7.37 2.75 -3.36
C THR A 24 -6.71 3.62 -2.30
N LEU A 25 -5.70 4.41 -2.69
CA LEU A 25 -5.14 5.43 -1.79
C LEU A 25 -6.21 6.46 -1.35
N GLY A 26 -7.16 6.77 -2.22
CA GLY A 26 -8.23 7.73 -1.96
C GLY A 26 -9.16 7.32 -0.82
N ASP A 27 -9.34 6.02 -0.61
CA ASP A 27 -10.19 5.47 0.46
C ASP A 27 -9.69 5.86 1.87
N PHE A 28 -8.43 6.28 1.99
CA PHE A 28 -7.78 6.68 3.23
C PHE A 28 -7.60 8.21 3.38
N ALA A 29 -8.29 9.02 2.58
CA ALA A 29 -8.17 10.48 2.63
C ALA A 29 -8.37 11.05 4.05
N GLY A 30 -7.50 11.98 4.44
CA GLY A 30 -7.52 12.62 5.76
C GLY A 30 -6.94 11.76 6.90
N ARG A 31 -6.31 10.61 6.59
CA ARG A 31 -5.67 9.73 7.56
C ARG A 31 -4.20 9.53 7.24
N TYR A 32 -3.40 9.23 8.26
CA TYR A 32 -2.05 8.73 8.06
C TYR A 32 -2.10 7.26 7.64
N VAL A 33 -1.31 6.89 6.62
CA VAL A 33 -1.25 5.54 6.06
C VAL A 33 0.19 5.07 6.08
N LEU A 34 0.42 3.87 6.62
CA LEU A 34 1.70 3.18 6.57
C LEU A 34 1.55 1.96 5.67
N MET A 35 2.32 1.91 4.60
CA MET A 35 2.37 0.74 3.71
C MET A 35 3.62 -0.08 4.04
N TRP A 36 3.43 -1.37 4.29
CA TRP A 36 4.49 -2.31 4.62
C TRP A 36 4.18 -3.64 3.93
N TRP A 37 5.22 -4.43 3.67
CA TRP A 37 5.09 -5.70 2.96
C TRP A 37 6.10 -6.73 3.48
N TYR A 38 5.80 -7.99 3.25
CA TYR A 38 6.68 -9.13 3.50
C TYR A 38 6.74 -10.00 2.23
N PRO A 39 7.79 -10.83 2.01
CA PRO A 39 7.94 -11.59 0.77
C PRO A 39 6.89 -12.66 0.55
N LYS A 40 6.50 -13.37 1.62
CA LYS A 40 5.51 -14.44 1.58
C LYS A 40 4.78 -14.58 2.91
N ALA A 41 3.47 -14.82 2.84
CA ALA A 41 2.64 -15.07 4.01
C ALA A 41 2.89 -16.47 4.56
N ASP A 42 2.60 -16.69 5.83
CA ASP A 42 2.61 -18.02 6.46
C ASP A 42 3.93 -18.78 6.33
N THR A 43 5.06 -18.06 6.34
CA THR A 43 6.39 -18.65 6.43
C THR A 43 6.97 -18.47 7.83
N PRO A 44 7.73 -19.46 8.37
CA PRO A 44 8.31 -19.37 9.71
C PRO A 44 9.27 -18.18 9.93
N GLY A 45 9.83 -17.63 8.85
CA GLY A 45 10.97 -16.70 8.88
C GLY A 45 12.27 -17.41 8.57
#